data_AF-A0A420FJZ9-F1
#
_entry.id   AF-A0A420FJZ9-F1
#
_cell.length_a   1.000
_cell.length_b   1.000
_cell.length_c   1.000
_cell.angle_alpha   90.00
_cell.angle_beta   90.00
_cell.angle_gamma   90.00
#
_symmetry.space_group_name_H-M   'P 1'
#
loop_
_entity.id
_entity.type
_entity.pdbx_description
1 polymer ?
#
loop_
_entity_poly.entity_id
_entity_poly.type
_entity_poly.pdbx_seq_one_letter_code
_entity_poly.pdbx_strand_id
1 'polypeptide(L)'
;MDFKDEIRQFAKRVDRLLPQIKTEEATKTSLVMPFLKILGYDVFDPFEVQPEFIADIGIKKGEKVDYAILRDDKPVILIECKHYADGLDPHNSQLFRYFHTTEAKFGLLTNGVEYRFYTDLVTPNKMDEKPFFEFKIMDIKDNEVSELRKFHKTEFDLESISSVASELKYFNELTILAMGEMQNPSDDFVRFFAKQAYPSVVTAKVLEQFTPLVKRVFTQIVNDQIAERLKSALKKETEAEEKNIATAPVESEALIVTTEEEIEGYLIIKSILRKEIEVGRVFMRDNQSYCGILLDDNNRKPICRFYFTPNRLRIGLFDKDKKEVKYDLDSLDDIYKYSEQIVETVINY
;
A
#
# COMPACT_ATOMS: atom_id res chain seq x y z
N MET A 1 16.66 -1.61 15.06
CA MET A 1 15.54 -2.15 14.26
C MET A 1 15.79 -1.71 12.82
N ASP A 2 15.03 -2.18 11.83
CA ASP A 2 15.09 -1.54 10.51
C ASP A 2 14.42 -0.15 10.61
N PHE A 3 15.03 0.89 10.03
CA PHE A 3 14.52 2.27 10.06
C PHE A 3 13.06 2.34 9.59
N LYS A 4 12.74 1.56 8.55
CA LYS A 4 11.40 1.42 8.01
C LYS A 4 10.40 0.89 9.03
N ASP A 5 10.79 -0.09 9.83
CA ASP A 5 9.95 -0.65 10.88
C ASP A 5 9.75 0.35 12.04
N GLU A 6 10.79 1.12 12.39
CA GLU A 6 10.70 2.18 13.41
C GLU A 6 9.70 3.27 13.00
N ILE A 7 9.76 3.72 11.74
CA ILE A 7 8.81 4.69 11.17
C ILE A 7 7.38 4.13 11.18
N ARG A 8 7.18 2.87 10.77
CA ARG A 8 5.85 2.23 10.77
C ARG A 8 5.28 2.05 12.18
N GLN A 9 6.12 1.72 13.15
CA GLN A 9 5.70 1.64 14.55
C GLN A 9 5.37 3.02 15.11
N PHE A 10 6.16 4.04 14.74
CA PHE A 10 5.90 5.42 15.11
C PHE A 10 4.57 5.91 14.52
N ALA A 11 4.27 5.63 13.25
CA ALA A 11 2.99 5.95 12.62
C ALA A 11 1.79 5.39 13.42
N LYS A 12 1.84 4.11 13.81
CA LYS A 12 0.81 3.47 14.66
C LYS A 12 0.70 4.13 16.04
N ARG A 13 1.83 4.56 16.60
CA ARG A 13 1.88 5.25 17.88
C ARG A 13 1.25 6.65 17.77
N VAL A 14 1.52 7.39 16.70
CA VAL A 14 0.94 8.71 16.42
C VAL A 14 -0.58 8.60 16.42
N ASP A 15 -1.15 7.69 15.63
CA ASP A 15 -2.60 7.45 15.54
C ASP A 15 -3.26 7.26 16.91
N ARG A 16 -2.66 6.42 17.76
CA ARG A 16 -3.14 6.18 19.13
C ARG A 16 -3.04 7.40 20.05
N LEU A 17 -2.03 8.25 19.86
CA LEU A 17 -1.75 9.39 20.74
C LEU A 17 -2.57 10.64 20.39
N LEU A 18 -2.96 10.82 19.12
CA LEU A 18 -3.68 12.02 18.66
C LEU A 18 -4.86 12.43 19.55
N PRO A 19 -5.76 11.52 20.00
CA PRO A 19 -6.90 11.91 20.83
C PRO A 19 -6.53 12.46 22.21
N GLN A 20 -5.31 12.23 22.68
CA GLN A 20 -4.82 12.65 23.99
C GLN A 20 -4.02 13.96 23.94
N ILE A 21 -3.60 14.39 22.75
CA ILE A 21 -2.82 15.61 22.56
C ILE A 21 -3.78 16.80 22.54
N LYS A 22 -3.52 17.80 23.39
CA LYS A 22 -4.39 18.98 23.55
C LYS A 22 -3.67 20.31 23.34
N THR A 23 -2.35 20.27 23.26
CA THR A 23 -1.51 21.47 23.21
C THR A 23 -0.39 21.28 22.20
N GLU A 24 0.16 22.40 21.74
CA GLU A 24 1.30 22.41 20.83
C GLU A 24 2.52 21.80 21.50
N GLU A 25 2.76 22.09 22.78
CA GLU A 25 3.83 21.46 23.56
C GLU A 25 3.67 19.94 23.69
N ALA A 26 2.44 19.44 23.83
CA ALA A 26 2.17 18.01 23.80
C ALA A 26 2.44 17.41 22.40
N THR A 27 2.16 18.15 21.33
CA THR A 27 2.50 17.76 19.95
C THR A 27 4.02 17.64 19.78
N LYS A 28 4.76 18.68 20.19
CA LYS A 28 6.24 18.71 20.18
C LYS A 28 6.83 17.54 20.93
N THR A 29 6.41 17.32 22.18
CA THR A 29 6.99 16.31 23.07
C THR A 29 6.58 14.88 22.68
N SER A 30 5.33 14.67 22.25
CA SER A 30 4.79 13.32 22.04
C SER A 30 4.94 12.81 20.60
N LEU A 31 5.09 13.72 19.63
CA LEU A 31 5.18 13.39 18.20
C LEU A 31 6.51 13.85 17.60
N VAL A 32 6.86 15.13 17.70
CA VAL A 32 8.04 15.68 17.01
C VAL A 32 9.35 15.17 17.61
N MET A 33 9.54 15.25 18.93
CA MET A 33 10.77 14.76 19.58
C MET A 33 11.02 13.26 19.32
N PRO A 34 10.04 12.34 19.46
CA PRO A 34 10.23 10.95 19.08
C PRO A 34 10.62 10.76 17.62
N PHE A 35 10.08 11.56 16.71
CA PHE A 35 10.46 11.52 15.30
C PHE A 35 11.93 11.93 15.10
N LEU A 36 12.40 13.02 15.73
CA LEU A 36 13.81 13.43 15.66
C LEU A 36 14.75 12.37 16.21
N LYS A 37 14.32 11.69 17.29
CA LYS A 37 15.05 10.55 17.84
C LYS A 37 15.14 9.37 16.87
N ILE A 38 14.07 9.07 16.12
CA ILE A 38 14.08 8.03 15.07
C ILE A 38 15.01 8.41 13.92
N LEU A 39 15.14 9.70 13.61
CA LEU A 39 16.15 10.19 12.68
C LEU A 39 17.59 10.10 13.24
N GLY A 40 17.77 9.62 14.47
CA GLY A 40 19.07 9.38 15.08
C GLY A 40 19.68 10.58 15.79
N TYR A 41 18.96 11.71 15.90
CA TYR A 41 19.42 12.89 16.63
C TYR A 41 19.14 12.76 18.13
N ASP A 42 20.08 13.20 18.97
CA ASP A 42 19.87 13.22 20.42
C ASP A 42 19.08 14.45 20.85
N VAL A 43 17.79 14.27 21.09
CA VAL A 43 16.88 15.33 21.56
C VAL A 43 17.16 15.80 23.00
N PHE A 44 18.05 15.12 23.73
CA PHE A 44 18.46 15.51 25.08
C PHE A 44 19.83 16.19 25.11
N ASP A 45 20.55 16.21 23.99
CA ASP A 45 21.80 16.95 23.85
C ASP A 45 21.53 18.33 23.22
N PRO A 46 21.62 19.44 23.98
CA PRO A 46 21.38 20.77 23.45
C PRO A 46 22.45 21.23 22.43
N PHE A 47 23.59 20.54 22.34
CA PHE A 47 24.60 20.78 21.32
C PHE A 47 24.29 20.06 20.00
N GLU A 48 23.30 19.16 19.99
CA GLU A 48 22.84 18.47 18.79
C GLU A 48 21.43 18.92 18.40
N VAL A 49 20.47 18.89 19.32
CA VAL A 49 19.11 19.38 19.12
C VAL A 49 18.86 20.51 20.10
N GLN A 50 19.05 21.74 19.62
CA GLN A 50 18.86 22.93 20.43
C GLN A 50 17.39 23.37 20.42
N PRO A 51 16.67 23.33 21.55
CA PRO A 51 15.32 23.90 21.64
C PRO A 51 15.36 25.42 21.66
N GLU A 52 14.26 26.06 21.24
CA GLU A 52 14.08 27.52 21.30
C GLU A 52 15.22 28.30 20.62
N PHE A 53 15.68 27.82 19.47
CA PHE A 53 16.83 28.40 18.78
C PHE A 53 16.55 29.83 18.29
N ILE A 54 17.52 30.72 18.53
CA ILE A 54 17.46 32.14 18.17
C ILE A 54 18.58 32.41 17.16
N ALA A 55 18.24 32.90 15.97
CA ALA A 55 19.24 33.37 15.02
C ALA A 55 19.62 34.83 15.34
N ASP A 56 20.88 35.06 15.70
CA ASP A 56 21.38 36.37 16.11
C ASP A 56 21.53 37.36 14.93
N ILE A 57 20.44 38.03 14.51
CA ILE A 57 20.52 39.28 13.72
C ILE A 57 19.37 40.26 14.08
N GLY A 58 19.59 41.11 15.07
CA GLY A 58 19.52 42.57 14.94
C GLY A 58 18.22 43.37 14.74
N ILE A 59 17.02 42.82 14.44
CA ILE A 59 15.87 43.72 14.09
C ILE A 59 14.59 43.50 14.92
N LYS A 60 14.32 42.30 15.45
CA LYS A 60 13.23 42.07 16.42
C LYS A 60 13.67 41.10 17.51
N LYS A 61 13.77 41.58 18.75
CA LYS A 61 14.00 40.75 19.93
C LYS A 61 12.83 39.77 20.12
N GLY A 62 13.12 38.46 20.10
CA GLY A 62 12.29 37.46 20.79
C GLY A 62 11.45 36.51 19.93
N GLU A 63 11.58 36.48 18.61
CA GLU A 63 11.08 35.31 17.85
C GLU A 63 12.15 34.20 17.88
N LYS A 64 11.73 32.93 17.91
CA LYS A 64 12.58 31.74 18.06
C LYS A 64 11.97 30.62 17.23
N VAL A 65 12.76 29.72 16.68
CA VAL A 65 12.23 28.46 16.13
C VAL A 65 12.23 27.40 17.22
N ASP A 66 11.37 26.39 17.10
CA ASP A 66 11.17 25.42 18.18
C ASP A 66 12.38 24.54 18.42
N TYR A 67 13.01 24.07 17.33
CA TYR A 67 14.26 23.31 17.40
C TYR A 67 15.20 23.70 16.27
N ALA A 68 16.49 23.56 16.53
CA ALA A 68 17.52 23.52 15.50
C ALA A 68 18.37 22.26 15.69
N ILE A 69 18.59 21.52 14.61
CA ILE A 69 19.62 20.48 14.58
C ILE A 69 20.94 21.17 14.25
N LEU A 70 21.92 20.95 15.11
CA LEU A 70 23.27 21.50 14.98
C LEU A 70 24.24 20.43 14.49
N ARG A 71 25.20 20.85 13.67
CA ARG A 71 26.37 20.07 13.29
C ARG A 71 27.58 20.98 13.36
N ASP A 72 28.60 20.59 14.12
CA ASP A 72 29.78 21.42 14.36
C ASP A 72 29.40 22.83 14.86
N ASP A 73 28.48 22.90 15.83
CA ASP A 73 27.90 24.12 16.42
C ASP A 73 27.14 25.04 15.44
N LYS A 74 26.88 24.58 14.21
CA LYS A 74 26.14 25.33 13.18
C LYS A 74 24.77 24.73 12.94
N PRO A 75 23.71 25.55 12.82
CA PRO A 75 22.39 25.05 12.49
C PRO A 75 22.37 24.49 11.06
N VAL A 76 21.95 23.24 10.91
CA VAL A 76 21.80 22.56 9.61
C VAL A 76 20.33 22.41 9.21
N ILE A 77 19.46 22.14 10.18
CA ILE A 77 18.00 22.03 9.98
C ILE A 77 17.30 22.89 11.03
N LEU A 78 16.48 23.84 10.59
CA LEU A 78 15.57 24.59 11.46
C LEU A 78 14.20 23.90 11.47
N ILE A 79 13.58 23.80 12.64
CA ILE A 79 12.32 23.08 12.81
C ILE A 79 11.31 23.99 13.51
N GLU A 80 10.16 24.18 12.86
CA GLU A 80 8.99 24.82 13.45
C GLU A 80 7.84 23.81 13.57
N CYS A 81 7.23 23.81 14.74
CA CYS A 81 6.14 22.93 15.08
C CYS A 81 4.83 23.70 15.16
N LYS A 82 3.72 23.02 14.87
CA LYS A 82 2.36 23.48 15.11
C LYS A 82 1.59 22.44 15.92
N HIS A 83 0.43 22.83 16.44
CA HIS A 83 -0.49 21.88 17.03
C HIS A 83 -0.95 20.88 15.96
N TYR A 84 -1.10 19.59 16.30
CA TYR A 84 -1.44 18.54 15.33
C TYR A 84 -2.71 18.81 14.50
N ALA A 85 -3.65 19.56 15.08
CA ALA A 85 -4.92 19.91 14.45
C ALA A 85 -4.84 21.15 13.54
N ASP A 86 -3.73 21.89 13.58
CA ASP A 86 -3.53 23.08 12.78
C ASP A 86 -2.93 22.73 11.41
N GLY A 87 -3.30 23.52 10.41
CA GLY A 87 -2.68 23.46 9.08
C GLY A 87 -1.26 24.02 9.07
N LEU A 88 -0.46 23.56 8.13
CA LEU A 88 0.90 24.05 7.92
C LEU A 88 0.88 25.14 6.83
N ASP A 89 1.09 26.40 7.25
CA ASP A 89 1.24 27.55 6.34
C ASP A 89 2.66 28.15 6.46
N PRO A 90 3.49 28.04 5.40
CA PRO A 90 4.85 28.56 5.44
C PRO A 90 4.90 30.10 5.45
N HIS A 91 3.91 30.81 4.90
CA HIS A 91 3.95 32.27 4.81
C HIS A 91 3.76 32.96 6.17
N ASN A 92 3.07 32.28 7.08
CA ASN A 92 2.89 32.74 8.47
C ASN A 92 3.92 32.14 9.43
N SER A 93 4.84 31.31 8.93
CA SER A 93 5.82 30.58 9.73
C SER A 93 6.96 31.49 10.20
N GLN A 94 7.44 31.24 11.43
CA GLN A 94 8.68 31.83 11.93
C GLN A 94 9.87 31.30 11.12
N LEU A 95 9.82 30.03 10.72
CA LEU A 95 10.79 29.34 9.89
C LEU A 95 11.15 30.14 8.62
N PHE A 96 10.16 30.66 7.89
CA PHE A 96 10.40 31.47 6.69
C PHE A 96 11.21 32.74 6.99
N ARG A 97 10.96 33.39 8.13
CA ARG A 97 11.69 34.59 8.56
C ARG A 97 13.11 34.27 9.01
N TYR A 98 13.29 33.15 9.71
CA TYR A 98 14.58 32.73 10.30
C TYR A 98 15.53 32.05 9.33
N PHE A 99 15.01 31.38 8.29
CA PHE A 99 15.84 30.67 7.33
C PHE A 99 16.93 31.56 6.73
N HIS A 100 16.58 32.80 6.40
CA HIS A 100 17.49 33.76 5.75
C HIS A 100 18.56 34.35 6.68
N THR A 101 18.40 34.21 7.99
CA THR A 101 19.32 34.77 9.00
C THR A 101 20.25 33.72 9.59
N THR A 102 20.25 32.50 9.06
CA THR A 102 21.06 31.38 9.52
C THR A 102 21.86 30.75 8.38
N GLU A 103 22.86 29.94 8.72
CA GLU A 103 23.58 29.09 7.76
C GLU A 103 22.82 27.78 7.43
N ALA A 104 21.63 27.59 7.99
CA ALA A 104 20.85 26.37 7.80
C ALA A 104 20.46 26.18 6.34
N LYS A 105 20.55 24.93 5.88
CA LYS A 105 20.21 24.54 4.51
C LYS A 105 18.84 23.91 4.39
N PHE A 106 18.28 23.44 5.50
CA PHE A 106 16.97 22.83 5.51
C PHE A 106 16.06 23.44 6.57
N GLY A 107 14.78 23.46 6.23
CA GLY A 107 13.69 23.85 7.12
C GLY A 107 12.70 22.70 7.21
N LEU A 108 12.17 22.44 8.39
CA LEU A 108 11.10 21.49 8.61
C LEU A 108 9.93 22.20 9.29
N LEU A 109 8.79 22.25 8.60
CA LEU A 109 7.53 22.69 9.18
C LEU A 109 6.66 21.45 9.42
N THR A 110 6.24 21.22 10.66
CA THR A 110 5.48 20.00 11.00
C THR A 110 4.45 20.25 12.11
N ASN A 111 3.39 19.45 12.11
CA ASN A 111 2.44 19.35 13.22
C ASN A 111 2.48 17.95 13.87
N GLY A 112 3.54 17.18 13.62
CA GLY A 112 3.68 15.80 14.10
C GLY A 112 2.87 14.76 13.31
N VAL A 113 2.00 15.18 12.38
CA VAL A 113 1.25 14.30 11.46
C VAL A 113 1.73 14.52 10.03
N GLU A 114 1.80 15.77 9.59
CA GLU A 114 2.36 16.20 8.32
C GLU A 114 3.78 16.75 8.54
N TYR A 115 4.68 16.41 7.63
CA TYR A 115 6.08 16.85 7.65
C TYR A 115 6.38 17.48 6.29
N ARG A 116 6.84 18.73 6.29
CA ARG A 116 7.19 19.48 5.08
C ARG A 116 8.61 20.01 5.16
N PHE A 117 9.47 19.50 4.28
CA PHE A 117 10.87 19.86 4.18
C PHE A 117 11.07 20.94 3.11
N TYR A 118 11.82 21.97 3.48
CA TYR A 118 12.14 23.14 2.67
C TYR A 118 13.65 23.34 2.57
N THR A 119 14.07 24.03 1.52
CA THR A 119 15.47 24.31 1.19
C THR A 119 15.53 25.62 0.41
N ASP A 120 16.73 26.10 0.09
CA ASP A 120 17.02 27.34 -0.64
C ASP A 120 17.45 27.12 -2.11
N LEU A 121 16.74 26.26 -2.86
CA LEU A 121 17.14 25.90 -4.22
C LEU A 121 16.93 27.04 -5.23
N VAL A 122 15.92 27.90 -5.03
CA VAL A 122 15.64 29.00 -5.97
C VAL A 122 16.58 30.17 -5.74
N THR A 123 16.83 30.52 -4.49
CA THR A 123 17.69 31.65 -4.13
C THR A 123 18.47 31.27 -2.88
N PRO A 124 19.81 31.33 -2.91
CA PRO A 124 20.63 30.95 -1.75
C PRO A 124 20.22 31.69 -0.50
N ASN A 125 20.13 30.96 0.62
CA ASN A 125 19.69 31.43 1.93
C ASN A 125 18.29 32.06 1.91
N LYS A 126 17.43 31.67 0.95
CA LYS A 126 16.01 32.02 0.94
C LYS A 126 15.18 30.78 0.81
N MET A 127 14.38 30.50 1.84
CA MET A 127 13.51 29.34 1.85
C MET A 127 12.53 29.38 0.67
N ASP A 128 12.48 28.28 -0.08
CA ASP A 128 11.52 28.08 -1.16
C ASP A 128 10.07 28.13 -0.62
N GLU A 129 9.14 28.64 -1.42
CA GLU A 129 7.71 28.73 -1.03
C GLU A 129 7.05 27.35 -0.95
N LYS A 130 7.52 26.40 -1.78
CA LYS A 130 7.01 25.03 -1.84
C LYS A 130 8.00 24.08 -1.18
N PRO A 131 7.51 23.10 -0.39
CA PRO A 131 8.38 22.04 0.12
C PRO A 131 8.90 21.20 -1.05
N PHE A 132 10.13 20.71 -0.92
CA PHE A 132 10.69 19.76 -1.90
C PHE A 132 10.33 18.32 -1.55
N PHE A 133 10.03 18.05 -0.28
CA PHE A 133 9.63 16.75 0.21
C PHE A 133 8.57 16.92 1.31
N GLU A 134 7.43 16.25 1.15
CA GLU A 134 6.36 16.24 2.14
C GLU A 134 5.70 14.87 2.24
N PHE A 135 5.26 14.51 3.44
CA PHE A 135 4.53 13.27 3.68
C PHE A 135 3.66 13.37 4.94
N LYS A 136 2.70 12.44 5.05
CA LYS A 136 1.92 12.21 6.28
C LYS A 136 2.43 10.94 6.94
N ILE A 137 2.82 11.01 8.21
CA ILE A 137 3.45 9.87 8.88
C ILE A 137 2.54 8.63 8.95
N MET A 138 1.23 8.84 9.07
CA MET A 138 0.23 7.77 9.15
C MET A 138 0.02 7.04 7.81
N ASP A 139 0.32 7.72 6.69
CA ASP A 139 0.11 7.22 5.33
C ASP A 139 1.41 7.17 4.53
N ILE A 140 2.56 7.12 5.21
CA ILE A 140 3.88 7.20 4.57
C ILE A 140 4.15 5.97 3.71
N LYS A 141 4.57 6.20 2.47
CA LYS A 141 4.87 5.17 1.48
C LYS A 141 6.32 4.70 1.58
N ASP A 142 6.59 3.51 1.07
CA ASP A 142 7.93 2.91 1.11
C ASP A 142 9.01 3.74 0.40
N ASN A 143 8.66 4.43 -0.69
CA ASN A 143 9.55 5.37 -1.37
C ASN A 143 9.81 6.62 -0.52
N GLU A 144 8.77 7.17 0.13
CA GLU A 144 8.90 8.32 1.04
C GLU A 144 9.77 7.97 2.25
N VAL A 145 9.66 6.76 2.81
CA VAL A 145 10.56 6.28 3.88
C VAL A 145 12.02 6.24 3.40
N SER A 146 12.25 5.82 2.15
CA SER A 146 13.59 5.74 1.56
C SER A 146 14.21 7.13 1.40
N GLU A 147 13.41 8.12 1.01
CA GLU A 147 13.84 9.52 0.93
C GLU A 147 14.05 10.13 2.32
N LEU A 148 13.16 9.86 3.27
CA LEU A 148 13.28 10.29 4.66
C LEU A 148 14.56 9.77 5.31
N ARG A 149 15.00 8.56 4.96
CA ARG A 149 16.22 7.95 5.50
C ARG A 149 17.48 8.79 5.24
N LYS A 150 17.51 9.56 4.15
CA LYS A 150 18.62 10.48 3.84
C LYS A 150 18.76 11.60 4.88
N PHE A 151 17.70 11.90 5.64
CA PHE A 151 17.72 12.85 6.76
C PHE A 151 18.15 12.23 8.10
N HIS A 152 18.38 10.91 8.14
CA HIS A 152 18.91 10.23 9.31
C HIS A 152 20.36 10.66 9.57
N LYS A 153 20.72 10.91 10.83
CA LYS A 153 22.04 11.45 11.26
C LYS A 153 23.24 10.78 10.59
N THR A 154 23.21 9.46 10.42
CA THR A 154 24.32 8.69 9.83
C THR A 154 24.44 8.82 8.31
N GLU A 155 23.36 9.19 7.63
CA GLU A 155 23.31 9.39 6.17
C GLU A 155 23.26 10.87 5.81
N PHE A 156 23.04 11.73 6.80
CA PHE A 156 22.92 13.17 6.61
C PHE A 156 24.23 13.75 6.10
N ASP A 157 24.22 14.25 4.87
CA ASP A 157 25.33 14.96 4.25
C ASP A 157 24.78 16.17 3.48
N LEU A 158 25.29 17.36 3.82
CA LEU A 158 24.76 18.62 3.34
C LEU A 158 24.88 18.75 1.81
N GLU A 159 26.01 18.35 1.23
CA GLU A 159 26.24 18.49 -0.20
C GLU A 159 25.37 17.53 -1.02
N SER A 160 25.30 16.26 -0.59
CA SER A 160 24.44 15.28 -1.28
C SER A 160 22.95 15.56 -1.10
N ILE A 161 22.50 16.02 0.08
CA ILE A 161 21.08 16.30 0.30
C ILE A 161 20.62 17.53 -0.48
N SER A 162 21.44 18.57 -0.68
CA SER A 162 21.04 19.68 -1.55
C SER A 162 20.80 19.21 -3.00
N SER A 163 21.62 18.29 -3.50
CA SER A 163 21.39 17.66 -4.82
C SER A 163 20.10 16.81 -4.83
N VAL A 164 19.89 16.01 -3.78
CA VAL A 164 18.67 15.20 -3.63
C VAL A 164 17.43 16.06 -3.52
N ALA A 165 17.49 17.17 -2.79
CA ALA A 165 16.37 18.10 -2.66
C ALA A 165 16.00 18.71 -4.01
N SER A 166 17.01 19.03 -4.83
CA SER A 166 16.78 19.48 -6.21
C SER A 166 16.09 18.41 -7.05
N GLU A 167 16.61 17.18 -7.03
CA GLU A 167 16.02 16.05 -7.75
C GLU A 167 14.59 15.76 -7.30
N LEU A 168 14.33 15.70 -5.99
CA LEU A 168 13.00 15.47 -5.42
C LEU A 168 12.02 16.57 -5.78
N LYS A 169 12.44 17.84 -5.71
CA LYS A 169 11.60 18.97 -6.12
C LYS A 169 11.15 18.82 -7.56
N TYR A 170 12.09 18.63 -8.48
CA TYR A 170 11.75 18.50 -9.90
C TYR A 170 10.98 17.22 -10.19
N PHE A 171 11.32 16.11 -9.55
CA PHE A 171 10.58 14.85 -9.69
C PHE A 171 9.11 15.01 -9.25
N ASN A 172 8.86 15.66 -8.13
CA ASN A 172 7.51 15.93 -7.64
C ASN A 172 6.74 16.88 -8.57
N GLU A 173 7.36 17.97 -9.01
CA GLU A 173 6.74 18.90 -9.97
C GLU A 173 6.41 18.21 -11.30
N LEU A 174 7.33 17.41 -11.84
CA LEU A 174 7.12 16.64 -13.06
C LEU A 174 6.03 15.58 -12.87
N THR A 175 5.95 14.94 -11.71
CA THR A 175 4.90 13.96 -11.40
C THR A 175 3.53 14.62 -11.39
N ILE A 176 3.39 15.78 -10.77
CA ILE A 176 2.13 16.55 -10.75
C ILE A 176 1.73 16.96 -12.17
N LEU A 177 2.68 17.49 -12.96
CA LEU A 177 2.43 17.88 -14.36
C LEU A 177 2.01 16.67 -15.20
N ALA A 178 2.73 15.55 -15.09
CA ALA A 178 2.41 14.32 -15.82
C ALA A 178 1.02 13.77 -15.45
N MET A 179 0.68 13.73 -14.16
CA MET A 179 -0.65 13.33 -13.71
C MET A 179 -1.74 14.26 -14.23
N GLY A 180 -1.49 15.58 -14.22
CA GLY A 180 -2.39 16.59 -14.78
C GLY A 180 -2.65 16.36 -16.26
N GLU A 181 -1.59 16.14 -17.05
CA GLU A 181 -1.68 15.83 -18.48
C GLU A 181 -2.39 14.50 -18.76
N MET A 182 -2.20 13.48 -17.92
CA MET A 182 -2.92 12.21 -18.05
C MET A 182 -4.44 12.36 -17.82
N GLN A 183 -4.85 13.20 -16.86
CA GLN A 183 -6.27 13.41 -16.54
C GLN A 183 -6.94 14.40 -17.51
N ASN A 184 -6.23 15.45 -17.88
CA ASN A 184 -6.71 16.51 -18.75
C ASN A 184 -5.60 16.94 -19.73
N PRO A 185 -5.41 16.18 -20.83
CA PRO A 185 -4.36 16.46 -21.81
C PRO A 185 -4.45 17.88 -22.38
N SER A 186 -3.35 18.62 -22.33
CA SER A 186 -3.19 19.91 -22.99
C SER A 186 -2.98 19.76 -24.49
N ASP A 187 -3.25 20.82 -25.25
CA ASP A 187 -3.04 20.84 -26.69
C ASP A 187 -1.60 20.51 -27.08
N ASP A 188 -0.62 20.95 -26.29
CA ASP A 188 0.80 20.69 -26.55
C ASP A 188 1.16 19.22 -26.32
N PHE A 189 0.62 18.63 -25.26
CA PHE A 189 0.80 17.21 -24.95
C PHE A 189 0.12 16.32 -26.01
N VAL A 190 -1.11 16.66 -26.42
CA VAL A 190 -1.82 15.96 -27.51
C VAL A 190 -1.07 16.10 -28.83
N ARG A 191 -0.55 17.31 -29.13
CA ARG A 191 0.23 17.58 -30.35
C ARG A 191 1.49 16.74 -30.42
N PHE A 192 2.15 16.46 -29.30
CA PHE A 192 3.33 15.59 -29.25
C PHE A 192 3.03 14.18 -29.80
N PHE A 193 1.92 13.57 -29.38
CA PHE A 193 1.50 12.25 -29.90
C PHE A 193 0.95 12.33 -31.32
N ALA A 194 0.12 13.35 -31.60
CA ALA A 194 -0.50 13.51 -32.91
C ALA A 194 0.55 13.67 -34.01
N LYS A 195 1.65 14.39 -33.77
CA LYS A 195 2.75 14.53 -34.75
C LYS A 195 3.44 13.21 -35.11
N GLN A 196 3.42 12.23 -34.20
CA GLN A 196 4.07 10.93 -34.40
C GLN A 196 3.13 9.91 -35.03
N ALA A 197 1.83 10.00 -34.74
CA ALA A 197 0.83 9.04 -35.21
C ALA A 197 0.07 9.50 -36.46
N TYR A 198 -0.01 10.81 -36.72
CA TYR A 198 -0.75 11.37 -37.85
C TYR A 198 0.23 11.75 -38.99
N PRO A 199 0.05 11.21 -40.21
CA PRO A 199 1.03 11.35 -41.30
C PRO A 199 1.04 12.73 -41.97
N SER A 200 0.25 13.69 -41.49
CA SER A 200 0.08 15.01 -42.10
C SER A 200 0.10 16.11 -41.05
N VAL A 201 -0.11 17.36 -41.47
CA VAL A 201 -0.09 18.52 -40.58
C VAL A 201 -1.17 18.39 -39.51
N VAL A 202 -0.76 18.54 -38.26
CA VAL A 202 -1.65 18.53 -37.10
C VAL A 202 -2.39 19.87 -37.04
N THR A 203 -3.61 19.89 -37.56
CA THR A 203 -4.52 21.05 -37.50
C THR A 203 -5.33 21.06 -36.21
N ALA A 204 -6.03 22.18 -35.90
CA ALA A 204 -6.92 22.26 -34.74
C ALA A 204 -7.98 21.14 -34.73
N LYS A 205 -8.56 20.81 -35.88
CA LYS A 205 -9.52 19.71 -36.03
C LYS A 205 -8.91 18.34 -35.71
N VAL A 206 -7.64 18.13 -36.08
CA VAL A 206 -6.92 16.90 -35.74
C VAL A 206 -6.63 16.86 -34.24
N LEU A 207 -6.27 17.98 -33.61
CA LEU A 207 -6.09 18.05 -32.16
C LEU A 207 -7.40 17.73 -31.42
N GLU A 208 -8.52 18.35 -31.79
CA GLU A 208 -9.84 18.05 -31.20
C GLU A 208 -10.21 16.56 -31.29
N GLN A 209 -9.84 15.89 -32.39
CA GLN A 209 -10.06 14.46 -32.55
C GLN A 209 -9.11 13.62 -31.68
N PHE A 210 -7.85 14.04 -31.53
CA PHE A 210 -6.81 13.30 -30.81
C PHE A 210 -6.89 13.49 -29.29
N THR A 211 -7.36 14.62 -28.78
CA THR A 211 -7.51 14.89 -27.34
C THR A 211 -8.27 13.79 -26.59
N PRO A 212 -9.49 13.36 -27.00
CA PRO A 212 -10.20 12.29 -26.32
C PRO A 212 -9.50 10.92 -26.47
N LEU A 213 -8.77 10.70 -27.57
CA LEU A 213 -8.02 9.46 -27.79
C LEU A 213 -6.83 9.36 -26.84
N VAL A 214 -6.03 10.43 -26.73
CA VAL A 214 -4.88 10.51 -25.81
C VAL A 214 -5.34 10.29 -24.37
N LYS A 215 -6.41 10.98 -23.95
CA LYS A 215 -7.00 10.78 -22.61
C LYS A 215 -7.42 9.32 -22.40
N ARG A 216 -8.11 8.71 -23.36
CA ARG A 216 -8.55 7.31 -23.25
C ARG A 216 -7.38 6.34 -23.14
N VAL A 217 -6.31 6.56 -23.89
CA VAL A 217 -5.10 5.71 -23.84
C VAL A 217 -4.47 5.75 -22.44
N PHE A 218 -4.26 6.93 -21.86
CA PHE A 218 -3.68 7.02 -20.52
C PHE A 218 -4.60 6.45 -19.43
N THR A 219 -5.91 6.67 -19.52
CA THR A 219 -6.88 6.02 -18.61
C THR A 219 -6.81 4.49 -18.73
N GLN A 220 -6.69 3.96 -19.95
CA GLN A 220 -6.57 2.53 -20.16
C GLN A 220 -5.27 1.96 -19.57
N ILE A 221 -4.12 2.63 -19.79
CA ILE A 221 -2.83 2.21 -19.23
C ILE A 221 -2.90 2.10 -17.70
N VAL A 222 -3.51 3.09 -17.03
CA VAL A 222 -3.68 3.05 -15.56
C VAL A 222 -4.56 1.88 -15.13
N ASN A 223 -5.68 1.65 -15.82
CA ASN A 223 -6.57 0.53 -15.50
C ASN A 223 -5.89 -0.83 -15.69
N ASP A 224 -5.11 -0.98 -16.75
CA ASP A 224 -4.37 -2.20 -17.05
C ASP A 224 -3.30 -2.46 -15.96
N GLN A 225 -2.57 -1.43 -15.53
CA GLN A 225 -1.60 -1.54 -14.42
C GLN A 225 -2.26 -1.91 -13.08
N ILE A 226 -3.44 -1.36 -12.79
CA ILE A 226 -4.20 -1.71 -11.57
C ILE A 226 -4.62 -3.18 -11.64
N ALA A 227 -5.15 -3.63 -12.79
CA ALA A 227 -5.56 -5.02 -12.98
C ALA A 227 -4.38 -5.99 -12.85
N GLU A 228 -3.21 -5.64 -13.38
CA GLU A 228 -1.97 -6.44 -13.21
C GLU A 228 -1.51 -6.48 -11.75
N ARG A 229 -1.50 -5.34 -11.05
CA ARG A 229 -1.13 -5.32 -9.63
C ARG A 229 -2.08 -6.16 -8.79
N LEU A 230 -3.40 -6.07 -9.03
CA LEU A 230 -4.40 -6.87 -8.32
C LEU A 230 -4.17 -8.37 -8.56
N LYS A 231 -3.95 -8.77 -9.82
CA LYS A 231 -3.57 -10.16 -10.17
C LYS A 231 -2.28 -10.60 -9.47
N SER A 232 -1.28 -9.73 -9.37
CA SER A 232 -0.01 -10.05 -8.72
C SER A 232 -0.12 -10.16 -7.19
N ALA A 233 -0.99 -9.38 -6.56
CA ALA A 233 -1.25 -9.43 -5.12
C ALA A 233 -2.01 -10.73 -4.76
N LEU A 234 -3.03 -11.09 -5.55
CA LEU A 234 -3.76 -12.36 -5.41
C LEU A 234 -2.84 -13.58 -5.58
N LYS A 235 -1.86 -13.51 -6.50
CA LYS A 235 -0.81 -14.55 -6.63
C LYS A 235 0.14 -14.61 -5.44
N LYS A 236 0.47 -13.48 -4.82
CA LYS A 236 1.34 -13.46 -3.63
C LYS A 236 0.65 -13.96 -2.36
N GLU A 237 -0.65 -13.72 -2.21
CA GLU A 237 -1.43 -14.29 -1.10
C GLU A 237 -1.50 -15.81 -1.20
N THR A 238 -1.70 -16.35 -2.41
CA THR A 238 -1.66 -17.80 -2.67
C THR A 238 -0.26 -18.40 -2.45
N GLU A 239 0.82 -17.72 -2.85
CA GLU A 239 2.21 -18.18 -2.59
C GLU A 239 2.68 -18.00 -1.12
N ALA A 240 2.07 -17.08 -0.35
CA ALA A 240 2.42 -16.83 1.05
C ALA A 240 1.77 -17.86 2.00
N GLU A 241 0.61 -18.40 1.65
CA GLU A 241 0.01 -19.55 2.34
C GLU A 241 0.85 -20.82 2.17
N GLU A 242 1.56 -20.99 1.05
CA GLU A 242 2.48 -22.11 0.81
C GLU A 242 3.79 -22.02 1.62
N LYS A 243 4.30 -20.81 1.92
CA LYS A 243 5.60 -20.63 2.59
C LYS A 243 5.58 -20.78 4.12
N ASN A 244 4.41 -20.74 4.76
CA ASN A 244 4.30 -20.95 6.22
C ASN A 244 4.27 -22.44 6.63
N ILE A 245 4.36 -23.38 5.68
CA ILE A 245 4.35 -24.82 5.95
C ILE A 245 5.76 -25.45 5.83
N ALA A 246 6.75 -24.75 5.27
CA ALA A 246 8.05 -25.34 4.95
C ALA A 246 9.12 -25.20 6.07
N THR A 247 8.97 -25.96 7.17
CA THR A 247 10.11 -26.56 7.89
C THR A 247 9.98 -28.09 7.91
N ALA A 248 10.03 -28.70 6.74
CA ALA A 248 10.41 -30.10 6.52
C ALA A 248 10.78 -30.28 5.02
N PRO A 249 11.75 -31.14 4.69
CA PRO A 249 12.37 -31.14 3.37
C PRO A 249 11.48 -31.78 2.29
N VAL A 250 11.40 -31.06 1.18
CA VAL A 250 11.03 -31.38 -0.22
C VAL A 250 10.58 -32.82 -0.52
N GLU A 251 9.32 -32.97 -0.91
CA GLU A 251 8.93 -33.68 -2.14
C GLU A 251 7.62 -33.10 -2.69
N SER A 252 7.53 -33.05 -4.01
CA SER A 252 6.58 -32.32 -4.85
C SER A 252 5.10 -32.54 -4.53
N GLU A 253 4.33 -31.48 -4.24
CA GLU A 253 2.88 -31.55 -4.15
C GLU A 253 2.20 -30.56 -5.10
N ALA A 254 1.39 -31.11 -6.00
CA ALA A 254 0.40 -30.38 -6.78
C ALA A 254 -0.66 -29.83 -5.83
N LEU A 255 -0.82 -28.50 -5.82
CA LEU A 255 -1.83 -27.83 -5.02
C LEU A 255 -3.23 -28.30 -5.41
N ILE A 256 -3.90 -28.87 -4.42
CA ILE A 256 -5.31 -29.23 -4.44
C ILE A 256 -6.08 -27.93 -4.27
N VAL A 257 -6.64 -27.39 -5.35
CA VAL A 257 -7.45 -26.15 -5.33
C VAL A 257 -8.91 -26.55 -5.49
N THR A 258 -9.69 -26.36 -4.42
CA THR A 258 -11.14 -26.62 -4.45
C THR A 258 -11.82 -25.61 -5.35
N THR A 259 -12.52 -26.07 -6.39
CA THR A 259 -13.11 -25.19 -7.40
C THR A 259 -14.50 -24.70 -6.99
N GLU A 260 -14.97 -23.59 -7.59
CA GLU A 260 -16.32 -23.08 -7.35
C GLU A 260 -17.39 -24.13 -7.68
N GLU A 261 -17.17 -24.95 -8.72
CA GLU A 261 -18.10 -26.02 -9.12
C GLU A 261 -18.19 -27.11 -8.05
N GLU A 262 -17.10 -27.41 -7.34
CA GLU A 262 -17.08 -28.39 -6.24
C GLU A 262 -17.84 -27.86 -5.01
N ILE A 263 -17.72 -26.56 -4.73
CA ILE A 263 -18.49 -25.88 -3.68
C ILE A 263 -19.99 -25.93 -4.01
N GLU A 264 -20.37 -25.61 -5.25
CA GLU A 264 -21.77 -25.67 -5.71
C GLU A 264 -22.31 -27.10 -5.67
N GLY A 265 -21.55 -28.07 -6.19
CA GLY A 265 -21.89 -29.49 -6.11
C GLY A 265 -22.09 -29.96 -4.66
N TYR A 266 -21.23 -29.53 -3.74
CA TYR A 266 -21.34 -29.86 -2.32
C TYR A 266 -22.63 -29.29 -1.71
N LEU A 267 -23.00 -28.05 -2.03
CA LEU A 267 -24.27 -27.46 -1.59
C LEU A 267 -25.49 -28.23 -2.13
N ILE A 268 -25.42 -28.72 -3.37
CA ILE A 268 -26.46 -29.59 -3.93
C ILE A 268 -26.58 -30.89 -3.14
N ILE A 269 -25.47 -31.56 -2.81
CA ILE A 269 -25.48 -32.78 -1.98
C ILE A 269 -26.08 -32.52 -0.59
N LYS A 270 -25.73 -31.39 0.05
CA LYS A 270 -26.33 -31.00 1.33
C LYS A 270 -27.84 -30.78 1.22
N SER A 271 -28.28 -30.18 0.12
CA SER A 271 -29.70 -29.93 -0.15
C SER A 271 -30.49 -31.25 -0.28
N ILE A 272 -29.94 -32.22 -1.01
CA ILE A 272 -30.51 -33.57 -1.17
C ILE A 272 -30.62 -34.28 0.19
N LEU A 273 -29.55 -34.26 0.98
CA LEU A 273 -29.46 -35.03 2.23
C LEU A 273 -30.14 -34.40 3.44
N ARG A 274 -30.52 -33.11 3.37
CA ARG A 274 -31.11 -32.36 4.48
C ARG A 274 -32.40 -32.99 5.05
N LYS A 275 -33.12 -33.78 4.24
CA LYS A 275 -34.36 -34.47 4.68
C LYS A 275 -34.09 -35.72 5.51
N GLU A 276 -32.90 -36.32 5.37
CA GLU A 276 -32.57 -37.63 5.95
C GLU A 276 -31.58 -37.51 7.11
N ILE A 277 -30.65 -36.54 7.03
CA ILE A 277 -29.62 -36.32 8.05
C ILE A 277 -29.41 -34.83 8.35
N GLU A 278 -28.83 -34.56 9.52
CA GLU A 278 -28.42 -33.21 9.87
C GLU A 278 -27.29 -32.73 8.95
N VAL A 279 -27.47 -31.51 8.42
CA VAL A 279 -26.58 -30.89 7.43
C VAL A 279 -25.13 -30.74 7.92
N GLY A 280 -24.93 -30.62 9.23
CA GLY A 280 -23.61 -30.54 9.86
C GLY A 280 -22.79 -31.84 9.81
N ARG A 281 -23.40 -32.96 9.39
CA ARG A 281 -22.74 -34.26 9.26
C ARG A 281 -22.15 -34.50 7.88
N VAL A 282 -22.40 -33.62 6.91
CA VAL A 282 -21.86 -33.74 5.55
C VAL A 282 -20.63 -32.85 5.44
N PHE A 283 -19.48 -33.44 5.10
CA PHE A 283 -18.19 -32.77 5.02
C PHE A 283 -17.61 -32.88 3.62
N MET A 284 -16.94 -31.83 3.16
CA MET A 284 -16.21 -31.79 1.90
C MET A 284 -14.72 -31.89 2.19
N ARG A 285 -14.03 -32.83 1.53
CA ARG A 285 -12.57 -33.01 1.60
C ARG A 285 -12.01 -33.12 0.20
N ASP A 286 -11.27 -32.10 -0.18
CA ASP A 286 -10.62 -32.07 -1.47
C ASP A 286 -9.35 -32.92 -1.48
N ASN A 287 -9.13 -33.68 -2.56
CA ASN A 287 -7.94 -34.51 -2.77
C ASN A 287 -7.41 -34.28 -4.18
N GLN A 288 -6.12 -34.55 -4.43
CA GLN A 288 -5.46 -34.31 -5.73
C GLN A 288 -6.16 -34.93 -6.96
N SER A 289 -6.96 -35.99 -6.77
CA SER A 289 -7.62 -36.71 -7.87
C SER A 289 -9.14 -36.53 -7.90
N TYR A 290 -9.75 -35.98 -6.85
CA TYR A 290 -11.20 -35.79 -6.70
C TYR A 290 -11.52 -35.00 -5.43
N CYS A 291 -12.63 -34.26 -5.46
CA CYS A 291 -13.23 -33.70 -4.25
C CYS A 291 -14.21 -34.71 -3.62
N GLY A 292 -13.94 -35.13 -2.39
CA GLY A 292 -14.71 -36.16 -1.69
C GLY A 292 -15.76 -35.56 -0.77
N ILE A 293 -17.00 -36.04 -0.86
CA ILE A 293 -18.06 -35.70 0.09
C ILE A 293 -18.24 -36.87 1.05
N LEU A 294 -18.12 -36.62 2.35
CA LEU A 294 -18.04 -37.63 3.41
C LEU A 294 -19.13 -37.41 4.46
N LEU A 295 -19.57 -38.50 5.08
CA LEU A 295 -20.41 -38.46 6.27
C LEU A 295 -19.53 -38.47 7.53
N ASP A 296 -19.85 -37.62 8.50
CA ASP A 296 -19.18 -37.49 9.81
C ASP A 296 -17.66 -37.28 9.71
N ASP A 297 -17.21 -36.62 8.64
CA ASP A 297 -15.79 -36.36 8.34
C ASP A 297 -14.92 -37.64 8.33
N ASN A 298 -15.51 -38.77 7.93
CA ASN A 298 -14.89 -40.09 8.01
C ASN A 298 -14.65 -40.69 6.62
N ASN A 299 -13.37 -40.94 6.29
CA ASN A 299 -12.95 -41.54 5.02
C ASN A 299 -13.53 -42.95 4.76
N ARG A 300 -14.08 -43.63 5.78
CA ARG A 300 -14.76 -44.93 5.64
C ARG A 300 -16.26 -44.82 5.31
N LYS A 301 -16.79 -43.59 5.31
CA LYS A 301 -18.18 -43.26 5.00
C LYS A 301 -18.29 -42.23 3.85
N PRO A 302 -17.76 -42.53 2.64
CA PRO A 302 -17.86 -41.61 1.51
C PRO A 302 -19.29 -41.57 0.95
N ILE A 303 -19.84 -40.37 0.79
CA ILE A 303 -21.17 -40.14 0.21
C ILE A 303 -21.06 -40.14 -1.31
N CYS A 304 -20.16 -39.33 -1.86
CA CYS A 304 -19.85 -39.28 -3.28
C CYS A 304 -18.48 -38.65 -3.52
N ARG A 305 -18.00 -38.67 -4.77
CA ARG A 305 -16.77 -38.01 -5.21
C ARG A 305 -17.02 -37.18 -6.45
N PHE A 306 -16.57 -35.94 -6.47
CA PHE A 306 -16.57 -35.09 -7.65
C PHE A 306 -15.24 -35.23 -8.40
N TYR A 307 -15.34 -35.51 -9.69
CA TYR A 307 -14.22 -35.52 -10.63
C TYR A 307 -14.46 -34.39 -11.64
N PHE A 308 -14.48 -33.16 -11.13
CA PHE A 308 -14.73 -31.99 -11.95
C PHE A 308 -13.42 -31.53 -12.59
N THR A 309 -13.46 -31.40 -13.90
CA THR A 309 -12.36 -30.88 -14.71
C THR A 309 -12.93 -29.85 -15.66
N PRO A 310 -12.14 -28.88 -16.15
CA PRO A 310 -12.66 -27.80 -17.00
C PRO A 310 -13.47 -28.23 -18.23
N ASN A 311 -13.27 -29.47 -18.70
CA ASN A 311 -13.92 -30.00 -19.89
C ASN A 311 -14.90 -31.16 -19.59
N ARG A 312 -15.02 -31.62 -18.33
CA ARG A 312 -15.84 -32.79 -17.99
C ARG A 312 -16.20 -32.82 -16.51
N LEU A 313 -17.50 -32.91 -16.22
CA LEU A 313 -18.04 -33.11 -14.89
C LEU A 313 -18.43 -34.58 -14.70
N ARG A 314 -17.96 -35.19 -13.61
CA ARG A 314 -18.30 -36.57 -13.24
C ARG A 314 -18.55 -36.70 -11.74
N ILE A 315 -19.53 -37.51 -11.37
CA ILE A 315 -19.79 -37.91 -9.99
C ILE A 315 -19.54 -39.41 -9.81
N GLY A 316 -18.74 -39.77 -8.80
CA GLY A 316 -18.56 -41.12 -8.31
C GLY A 316 -19.53 -41.42 -7.18
N LEU A 317 -20.34 -42.46 -7.33
CA LEU A 317 -21.29 -42.95 -6.34
C LEU A 317 -20.92 -44.36 -5.90
N PHE A 318 -21.30 -44.75 -4.69
CA PHE A 318 -20.91 -46.02 -4.10
C PHE A 318 -22.10 -46.98 -4.05
N ASP A 319 -21.88 -48.24 -4.47
CA ASP A 319 -22.87 -49.31 -4.32
C ASP A 319 -22.81 -49.97 -2.92
N LYS A 320 -23.66 -50.98 -2.71
CA LYS A 320 -23.77 -51.72 -1.43
C LYS A 320 -22.47 -52.44 -1.03
N ASP A 321 -21.61 -52.75 -2.00
CA ASP A 321 -20.31 -53.38 -1.78
C ASP A 321 -19.18 -52.33 -1.63
N LYS A 322 -19.54 -51.05 -1.46
CA LYS A 322 -18.64 -49.88 -1.40
C LYS A 322 -17.79 -49.71 -2.66
N LYS A 323 -18.23 -50.25 -3.79
CA LYS A 323 -17.54 -50.07 -5.07
C LYS A 323 -18.03 -48.79 -5.72
N GLU A 324 -17.07 -48.02 -6.24
CA GLU A 324 -17.35 -46.74 -6.88
C GLU A 324 -17.73 -46.91 -8.36
N VAL A 325 -18.82 -46.27 -8.77
CA VAL A 325 -19.28 -46.15 -10.15
C VAL A 325 -19.34 -44.68 -10.53
N LYS A 326 -18.76 -44.31 -11.68
CA LYS A 326 -18.68 -42.92 -12.15
C LYS A 326 -19.72 -42.64 -13.22
N TYR A 327 -20.40 -41.51 -13.08
CA TYR A 327 -21.41 -41.02 -14.01
C TYR A 327 -21.01 -39.65 -14.56
N ASP A 328 -21.17 -39.47 -15.88
CA ASP A 328 -20.98 -38.17 -16.53
C ASP A 328 -22.17 -37.26 -16.27
N LEU A 329 -21.89 -35.96 -16.08
CA LEU A 329 -22.87 -34.91 -15.87
C LEU A 329 -22.72 -33.87 -16.99
N ASP A 330 -23.84 -33.45 -17.58
CA ASP A 330 -23.87 -32.35 -18.56
C ASP A 330 -23.92 -30.99 -17.84
N SER A 331 -24.51 -30.94 -16.63
CA SER A 331 -24.50 -29.79 -15.71
C SER A 331 -24.52 -30.23 -14.25
N LEU A 332 -24.24 -29.31 -13.31
CA LEU A 332 -24.29 -29.61 -11.87
C LEU A 332 -25.71 -29.99 -11.40
N ASP A 333 -26.76 -29.51 -12.07
CA ASP A 333 -28.15 -29.89 -11.76
C ASP A 333 -28.42 -31.39 -11.99
N ASP A 334 -27.63 -32.05 -12.84
CA ASP A 334 -27.75 -33.49 -13.07
C ASP A 334 -27.47 -34.33 -11.82
N ILE A 335 -26.82 -33.77 -10.80
CA ILE A 335 -26.62 -34.43 -9.50
C ILE A 335 -27.98 -34.83 -8.89
N TYR A 336 -29.04 -34.04 -9.09
CA TYR A 336 -30.38 -34.37 -8.58
C TYR A 336 -30.95 -35.67 -9.17
N LYS A 337 -30.53 -36.08 -10.39
CA LYS A 337 -30.94 -37.34 -11.00
C LYS A 337 -30.49 -38.57 -10.19
N TYR A 338 -29.48 -38.40 -9.35
CA TYR A 338 -28.90 -39.46 -8.51
C TYR A 338 -29.27 -39.35 -7.03
N SER A 339 -30.26 -38.51 -6.69
CA SER A 339 -30.65 -38.23 -5.29
C SER A 339 -30.97 -39.50 -4.49
N GLU A 340 -31.67 -40.46 -5.09
CA GLU A 340 -32.04 -41.72 -4.43
C GLU A 340 -30.80 -42.56 -4.06
N GLN A 341 -29.82 -42.68 -4.97
CA GLN A 341 -28.58 -43.40 -4.70
C GLN A 341 -27.71 -42.71 -3.63
N ILE A 342 -27.67 -41.38 -3.64
CA ILE A 342 -26.94 -40.58 -2.65
C ILE A 342 -27.54 -40.81 -1.25
N VAL A 343 -28.87 -40.81 -1.15
CA VAL A 343 -29.58 -41.10 0.10
C VAL A 343 -29.36 -42.55 0.55
N GLU A 344 -29.48 -43.52 -0.35
CA GLU A 344 -29.26 -44.94 -0.04
C GLU A 344 -27.84 -45.19 0.49
N THR A 345 -26.84 -44.50 -0.08
CA THR A 345 -25.44 -44.58 0.37
C THR A 345 -25.29 -44.14 1.83
N VAL A 346 -25.96 -43.06 2.24
CA VAL A 346 -25.94 -42.57 3.62
C VAL A 346 -26.66 -43.51 4.58
N ILE A 347 -27.79 -44.08 4.16
CA ILE A 347 -28.58 -45.03 4.98
C ILE A 347 -27.80 -46.33 5.24
N ASN A 348 -26.90 -46.71 4.33
CA ASN A 348 -26.08 -47.92 4.46
C ASN A 348 -24.87 -47.75 5.42
N TYR A 349 -24.67 -46.58 6.04
CA TYR A 349 -23.59 -46.27 6.99
C TYR A 349 -24.04 -46.13 8.44
#